data_AF-A0A831PSW7-F1
#
_entry.id   AF-A0A831PSW7-F1
#
_cell.length_a   1.000
_cell.length_b   1.000
_cell.length_c   1.000
_cell.angle_alpha   90.00
_cell.angle_beta   90.00
_cell.angle_gamma   90.00
#
_symmetry.space_group_name_H-M   'P 1'
#
loop_
_entity.id
_entity.type
_entity.pdbx_description
1 polymer ?
#
loop_
_entity_poly.entity_id
_entity_poly.type
_entity_poly.pdbx_seq_one_letter_code
_entity_poly.pdbx_strand_id
1 'polypeptide(L)' 'EGKVVPPGSVVLGVPGKIVRQVDEAGREGIRENARVYMEMAGRYRRG' A
#
# COMPACT_ATOMS: atom_id res chain seq x y z
N GLU A 1 21.66 -6.40 3.17
CA GLU A 1 21.05 -5.34 2.33
C GLU A 1 20.55 -5.94 1.02
N GLY A 2 19.56 -5.33 0.37
CA GLY A 2 19.10 -5.72 -0.98
C GLY A 2 18.02 -6.80 -1.08
N LYS A 3 17.13 -6.95 -0.09
CA LYS A 3 16.03 -7.94 -0.21
C LYS A 3 15.02 -7.47 -1.26
N VAL A 4 14.91 -8.21 -2.37
CA VAL A 4 13.83 -8.03 -3.35
C VAL A 4 12.51 -8.42 -2.69
N VAL A 5 11.55 -7.49 -2.69
CA VAL A 5 10.18 -7.74 -2.22
C VAL A 5 9.30 -8.01 -3.45
N PRO A 6 8.77 -9.23 -3.62
CA PRO A 6 7.86 -9.52 -4.73
C PRO A 6 6.61 -8.64 -4.67
N PRO A 7 6.01 -8.29 -5.82
CA PRO A 7 4.73 -7.58 -5.87
C PRO A 7 3.66 -8.28 -5.03
N GLY A 8 2.82 -7.50 -4.35
CA GLY A 8 1.75 -8.05 -3.51
C GLY A 8 2.22 -8.66 -2.19
N SER A 9 3.48 -8.47 -1.77
CA SER A 9 3.95 -8.94 -0.47
C SER A 9 3.54 -8.02 0.68
N VAL A 10 3.17 -8.61 1.81
CA VAL A 10 3.05 -7.93 3.11
C VAL A 10 4.34 -8.16 3.89
N VAL A 11 5.00 -7.07 4.28
CA VAL A 11 6.29 -7.09 5.01
C VAL A 11 6.11 -6.49 6.39
N LEU A 12 6.56 -7.19 7.44
CA LEU A 12 6.48 -6.73 8.83
C LEU A 12 7.78 -6.99 9.60
N GLY A 13 7.99 -6.22 10.67
CA GLY A 13 9.11 -6.37 11.62
C GLY A 13 10.41 -5.66 11.23
N VAL A 14 11.41 -5.75 12.10
CA VAL A 14 12.76 -5.21 11.88
C VAL A 14 13.79 -6.29 12.28
N PRO A 15 14.61 -6.82 11.35
CA PRO A 15 14.58 -6.58 9.90
C PRO A 15 13.31 -7.16 9.24
N GLY A 16 12.82 -6.50 8.20
CA GLY A 16 11.53 -6.83 7.56
C GLY A 16 11.47 -8.22 6.95
N LYS A 17 10.43 -8.99 7.31
CA LYS A 17 10.13 -10.32 6.77
C LYS A 17 8.84 -10.30 5.96
N ILE A 18 8.81 -11.05 4.85
CA ILE A 18 7.59 -11.24 4.08
C ILE A 18 6.75 -12.25 4.87
N VAL A 19 5.54 -11.85 5.26
CA VAL A 19 4.68 -12.66 6.14
C VAL A 19 3.50 -13.28 5.41
N ARG A 20 3.06 -12.69 4.29
CA ARG A 20 1.98 -13.20 3.43
C ARG A 20 1.89 -12.42 2.11
N GLN A 21 1.01 -12.87 1.22
CA GLN A 21 0.53 -12.09 0.07
C GLN A 21 -0.67 -11.22 0.48
N VAL A 22 -0.88 -10.12 -0.25
CA VAL A 22 -2.08 -9.29 -0.16
C VAL A 22 -3.23 -10.07 -0.80
N ASP A 23 -4.28 -10.30 -0.03
CA ASP A 23 -5.54 -10.90 -0.46
C ASP A 23 -6.42 -9.90 -1.25
N GLU A 24 -7.54 -10.34 -1.79
CA GLU A 24 -8.36 -9.45 -2.63
C GLU A 24 -8.94 -8.28 -1.83
N ALA A 25 -9.42 -8.54 -0.61
CA ALA A 25 -9.90 -7.48 0.29
C ALA A 25 -8.81 -6.44 0.58
N GLY A 26 -7.56 -6.89 0.82
CA GLY A 26 -6.42 -6.00 0.98
C GLY A 26 -6.08 -5.21 -0.28
N ARG A 27 -6.21 -5.81 -1.46
CA ARG A 27 -6.01 -5.12 -2.75
C ARG A 27 -7.05 -4.02 -2.95
N GLU A 28 -8.31 -4.30 -2.67
CA GLU A 28 -9.39 -3.31 -2.73
C GLU A 28 -9.16 -2.17 -1.73
N GLY A 29 -8.78 -2.47 -0.49
CA GLY A 29 -8.45 -1.47 0.52
C GLY A 29 -7.30 -0.55 0.10
N ILE A 30 -6.25 -1.08 -0.53
CA ILE A 30 -5.14 -0.27 -1.06
C ILE A 30 -5.62 0.68 -2.16
N ARG A 31 -6.47 0.20 -3.09
CA ARG A 31 -7.04 1.03 -4.16
C ARG A 31 -7.90 2.15 -3.58
N GLU A 32 -8.73 1.84 -2.58
CA GLU A 32 -9.61 2.81 -1.95
C GLU A 32 -8.83 3.89 -1.20
N ASN A 33 -7.82 3.50 -0.41
CA ASN A 33 -6.95 4.45 0.27
C ASN A 33 -6.29 5.42 -0.72
N ALA A 34 -5.83 4.92 -1.88
CA ALA A 34 -5.28 5.78 -2.92
C ALA A 34 -6.31 6.79 -3.47
N ARG A 35 -7.57 6.38 -3.70
CA ARG A 35 -8.65 7.28 -4.15
C ARG A 35 -8.90 8.42 -3.17
N VAL A 36 -8.95 8.12 -1.87
CA VAL A 36 -9.16 9.12 -0.82
C VAL A 36 -8.06 10.18 -0.86
N TYR A 37 -6.79 9.78 -0.92
CA TYR A 37 -5.68 10.72 -0.98
C TYR A 37 -5.67 11.54 -2.28
N MET A 38 -6.01 10.94 -3.42
CA MET A 38 -6.13 11.68 -4.69
C MET A 38 -7.24 12.73 -4.63
N GLU A 39 -8.38 12.41 -4.02
CA GLU A 39 -9.48 13.36 -3.84
C GLU A 39 -9.06 14.52 -2.93
N MET A 40 -8.44 14.22 -1.79
CA MET A 40 -7.92 15.23 -0.87
C MET A 40 -6.93 16.15 -1.58
N ALA A 41 -5.95 15.58 -2.30
CA ALA A 41 -4.99 16.36 -3.07
C ALA A 41 -5.69 17.26 -4.11
N GLY A 42 -6.73 16.75 -4.78
CA GLY A 42 -7.55 17.55 -5.69
C GLY A 42 -8.25 18.72 -5.01
N ARG A 43 -8.79 18.53 -3.80
CA ARG A 43 -9.41 19.60 -3.00
C ARG A 43 -8.37 20.67 -2.61
N TYR A 44 -7.22 20.26 -2.10
CA TYR A 44 -6.12 21.18 -1.72
C TYR A 44 -5.57 21.98 -2.91
N ARG A 45 -5.56 21.42 -4.12
CA ARG A 45 -5.10 22.15 -5.33
C ARG A 45 -6.08 23.21 -5.83
N ARG A 46 -7.36 23.14 -5.41
CA ARG A 46 -8.43 24.04 -5.86
C ARG A 46 -8.79 25.13 -4.85
N GLY A 47 -8.33 25.00 -3.60
CA GLY A 47 -8.41 26.04 -2.58
C GLY A 47 -7.17 26.92 -2.63
#